data_AF-A0A381TNP7-F1
#
_entry.id   AF-A0A381TNP7-F1
#
_cell.length_a   1.000
_cell.length_b   1.000
_cell.length_c   1.000
_cell.angle_alpha   90.00
_cell.angle_beta   90.00
_cell.angle_gamma   90.00
#
_symmetry.space_group_name_H-M   'P 1'
#
loop_
_entity.id
_entity.type
_entity.pdbx_description
1 polymer ?
#
loop_
_entity_poly.entity_id
_entity_poly.type
_entity_poly.pdbx_seq_one_letter_code
_entity_poly.pdbx_strand_id
1 'polypeptide(L)' 'MSDLIDELEKKIKDREAKIGIIGMGYVGIPLGLEFAGTGFSVTGFDNDSARVKDINTGKQVIKHIPAKLI' A
#
# COMPACT_ATOMS: atom_id res chain seq x y z
N MET A 1 6.79 -3.47 27.34
CA MET A 1 7.45 -3.69 26.02
C MET A 1 6.81 -4.88 25.30
N SER A 2 6.45 -5.95 26.02
CA SER A 2 5.51 -6.99 25.56
C SER A 2 4.22 -6.41 24.99
N ASP A 3 3.58 -5.51 25.74
CA ASP A 3 2.21 -5.07 25.44
C ASP A 3 2.08 -4.36 24.08
N LEU A 4 3.11 -3.63 23.66
CA LEU A 4 3.13 -2.99 22.34
C LEU A 4 3.28 -4.01 21.21
N ILE A 5 4.10 -5.05 21.42
CA ILE A 5 4.29 -6.12 20.45
C ILE A 5 3.00 -6.92 20.33
N ASP A 6 2.36 -7.25 21.45
CA ASP A 6 1.10 -7.98 21.50
C ASP A 6 -0.04 -7.18 20.83
N GLU A 7 -0.11 -5.86 21.07
CA GLU A 7 -1.07 -4.97 20.41
C GLU A 7 -0.85 -4.94 18.89
N LEU A 8 0.40 -4.79 18.45
CA LEU A 8 0.74 -4.78 17.03
C LEU A 8 0.43 -6.12 16.37
N GLU A 9 0.77 -7.24 17.01
CA GLU A 9 0.50 -8.58 16.51
C GLU A 9 -1.01 -8.80 16.33
N LYS A 10 -1.82 -8.37 17.32
CA LYS A 10 -3.27 -8.39 17.21
C LYS A 10 -3.75 -7.57 16.02
N LYS A 11 -3.29 -6.33 15.86
CA LYS A 11 -3.65 -5.47 14.72
C LYS A 11 -3.28 -6.07 13.36
N ILE A 12 -2.15 -6.77 13.27
CA ILE A 12 -1.74 -7.45 12.03
C ILE A 12 -2.66 -8.65 11.74
N LYS A 13 -2.94 -9.47 12.76
CA LYS A 13 -3.86 -10.63 12.65
C LYS A 13 -5.26 -10.21 12.24
N ASP A 14 -5.77 -9.14 12.84
CA ASP A 14 -7.13 -8.63 12.63
C ASP A 14 -7.25 -7.70 11.40
N ARG A 15 -6.15 -7.47 10.66
CA ARG A 15 -6.09 -6.55 9.50
C ARG A 15 -6.37 -5.07 9.82
N GLU A 16 -6.28 -4.69 11.09
CA GLU A 16 -6.44 -3.31 11.57
C GLU A 16 -5.14 -2.49 11.48
N ALA A 17 -4.00 -3.14 11.30
CA ALA A 17 -2.73 -2.46 11.08
C ALA A 17 -2.77 -1.65 9.77
N LYS A 18 -2.22 -0.44 9.80
CA LYS A 18 -2.09 0.41 8.61
C LYS A 18 -0.70 0.22 8.02
N ILE A 19 -0.64 0.03 6.71
CA ILE A 19 0.60 -0.22 5.98
C ILE A 19 1.02 1.06 5.27
N GLY A 20 2.22 1.55 5.56
CA GLY A 20 2.86 2.65 4.86
C GLY A 20 3.94 2.12 3.92
N ILE A 21 3.92 2.51 2.64
CA ILE A 21 4.95 2.13 1.66
C ILE A 21 5.64 3.39 1.16
N ILE A 22 6.96 3.46 1.32
CA ILE A 22 7.78 4.57 0.82
C ILE A 22 8.40 4.17 -0.51
N GLY A 23 8.10 4.94 -1.56
CA GLY A 23 8.49 4.69 -2.95
C GLY A 23 7.43 3.90 -3.71
N MET A 24 6.62 4.58 -4.53
CA MET A 24 5.55 4.00 -5.36
C MET A 24 6.04 3.77 -6.80
N GLY A 25 7.18 3.09 -6.90
CA GLY A 25 7.74 2.66 -8.18
C GLY A 25 7.35 1.23 -8.54
N TYR A 26 8.23 0.57 -9.31
CA TYR A 26 8.04 -0.79 -9.80
C TYR A 26 7.74 -1.82 -8.70
N VAL A 27 8.31 -1.67 -7.51
CA VAL A 27 8.11 -2.60 -6.38
C VAL A 27 6.98 -2.14 -5.45
N GLY A 28 6.93 -0.85 -5.11
CA GLY A 28 5.99 -0.34 -4.13
C GLY A 28 4.53 -0.41 -4.56
N ILE A 29 4.25 -0.21 -5.85
CA ILE A 29 2.88 -0.34 -6.37
C ILE A 29 2.38 -1.79 -6.25
N PRO A 30 3.03 -2.83 -6.83
CA PRO A 30 2.61 -4.22 -6.63
C PRO A 30 2.49 -4.62 -5.15
N LEU A 31 3.43 -4.19 -4.30
CA LEU A 31 3.38 -4.48 -2.88
C LEU A 31 2.15 -3.88 -2.20
N GLY A 32 1.81 -2.63 -2.55
CA GLY A 32 0.62 -1.97 -2.04
C GLY A 32 -0.67 -2.65 -2.51
N LEU A 33 -0.71 -3.08 -3.77
CA LEU A 33 -1.85 -3.82 -4.31
C LEU A 33 -2.04 -5.17 -3.63
N GLU A 34 -0.96 -5.91 -3.35
CA GLU A 34 -1.02 -7.19 -2.63
C GLU A 34 -1.58 -7.00 -1.21
N PHE A 35 -1.07 -6.01 -0.48
CA PHE A 35 -1.57 -5.74 0.88
C PHE A 35 -3.01 -5.23 0.88
N ALA A 36 -3.38 -4.36 -0.07
CA ALA A 36 -4.76 -3.92 -0.22
C ALA A 36 -5.69 -5.10 -0.56
N GLY A 37 -5.25 -6.00 -1.43
CA GLY A 37 -5.99 -7.22 -1.81
C GLY A 37 -6.20 -8.21 -0.65
N THR A 38 -5.37 -8.16 0.38
CA THR A 38 -5.51 -8.97 1.61
C THR A 38 -6.31 -8.29 2.73
N GLY A 39 -6.89 -7.11 2.44
CA GLY A 39 -7.80 -6.38 3.33
C GLY A 39 -7.14 -5.34 4.23
N PHE A 40 -5.84 -5.07 4.08
CA PHE A 40 -5.18 -4.01 4.83
C PHE A 40 -5.46 -2.63 4.21
N SER A 41 -5.47 -1.61 5.08
CA SER A 41 -5.42 -0.21 4.63
C SER A 41 -3.98 0.17 4.29
N VAL A 42 -3.74 0.57 3.04
CA VAL A 42 -2.41 0.92 2.53
C VAL A 42 -2.34 2.40 2.17
N THR A 43 -1.26 3.08 2.57
CA THR A 43 -0.92 4.43 2.13
C THR A 43 0.46 4.41 1.49
N GLY A 44 0.52 4.78 0.21
CA GLY A 44 1.76 4.95 -0.53
C GLY A 44 2.30 6.37 -0.42
N PHE A 45 3.62 6.50 -0.32
CA PHE A 45 4.35 7.77 -0.29
C PHE A 45 5.35 7.79 -1.44
N ASP A 46 5.39 8.87 -2.21
CA ASP A 46 6.38 9.08 -3.27
C ASP A 46 6.70 10.58 -3.36
N ASN A 47 7.91 10.93 -3.82
CA ASN A 47 8.30 12.33 -4.01
C ASN A 47 7.82 12.91 -5.35
N ASP A 48 7.42 12.05 -6.28
CA ASP A 48 6.87 12.41 -7.58
C ASP A 48 5.37 12.67 -7.47
N SER A 49 5.00 13.95 -7.40
CA SER A 49 3.59 14.38 -7.26
C SER A 49 2.71 13.99 -8.45
N ALA A 50 3.27 13.89 -9.66
CA ALA A 50 2.52 13.47 -10.84
C ALA A 50 2.16 11.98 -10.72
N ARG A 51 3.10 11.15 -10.28
CA ARG A 51 2.87 9.72 -10.02
C ARG A 51 1.84 9.49 -8.92
N VAL A 52 1.93 10.23 -7.81
CA VAL A 52 0.93 10.17 -6.73
C VAL A 52 -0.47 10.49 -7.26
N LYS A 53 -0.60 11.53 -8.08
CA LYS A 53 -1.88 11.90 -8.71
C LYS A 53 -2.40 10.80 -9.64
N ASP A 54 -1.53 10.23 -10.48
CA ASP A 54 -1.92 9.19 -11.41
C ASP A 54 -2.38 7.91 -10.69
N ILE A 55 -1.67 7.50 -9.63
CA ILE A 55 -2.10 6.39 -8.76
C ILE A 55 -3.46 6.68 -8.12
N ASN A 56 -3.62 7.84 -7.47
CA ASN A 56 -4.87 8.20 -6.78
C ASN A 56 -6.07 8.40 -7.73
N THR A 57 -5.82 8.52 -9.04
CA THR A 57 -6.88 8.60 -10.06
C THR A 57 -7.13 7.28 -10.78
N GLY A 58 -6.54 6.16 -10.30
CA GLY A 58 -6.71 4.83 -10.87
C GLY A 58 -6.06 4.66 -12.25
N LYS A 59 -5.08 5.51 -12.59
CA LYS A 59 -4.40 5.38 -13.89
C LYS A 59 -3.38 4.27 -13.85
N GLN A 60 -3.20 3.62 -15.00
CA GLN A 60 -2.10 2.71 -15.22
C GLN A 60 -0.76 3.46 -15.18
N VAL A 61 -0.03 3.32 -14.07
CA VAL A 61 1.32 3.89 -13.89
C VAL A 61 2.45 2.90 -14.23
N ILE A 62 2.14 1.59 -14.31
CA ILE A 62 3.08 0.54 -14.74
C ILE A 62 2.42 -0.25 -15.86
N LYS A 63 3.08 -0.35 -17.01
CA LYS A 63 2.56 -0.99 -18.24
C LYS A 63 1.96 -2.39 -18.04
N HIS A 64 2.51 -3.17 -17.11
CA HIS A 64 2.08 -4.54 -16.83
C HIS A 64 1.08 -4.67 -15.68
N ILE A 65 0.68 -3.56 -15.05
CA ILE A 65 -0.36 -3.54 -14.00
C ILE A 65 -1.62 -2.93 -14.60
N PRO A 66 -2.74 -3.69 -14.70
CA PRO A 66 -4.00 -3.15 -15.18
C PRO A 66 -4.50 -1.99 -14.32
N ALA A 67 -5.00 -0.92 -14.96
CA ALA A 67 -5.59 0.24 -14.27
C ALA A 67 -6.68 -0.16 -13.26
N LYS A 68 -7.48 -1.19 -13.56
CA LYS A 68 -8.53 -1.70 -12.67
C LYS A 68 -8.05 -2.22 -11.30
N LEU A 69 -6.75 -2.46 -11.14
CA LEU A 69 -6.18 -2.91 -9.88
C LEU A 69 -5.73 -1.73 -9.00
N ILE A 70 -5.58 -0.53 -9.59
CA ILE A 70 -5.13 0.69 -8.91
C ILE A 70 -6.35 1.54 -8.54
#